data_AF-A0A091BGA0-F1
#
_entry.id   AF-A0A091BGA0-F1
#
_cell.length_a   1.000
_cell.length_b   1.000
_cell.length_c   1.000
_cell.angle_alpha   90.00
_cell.angle_beta   90.00
_cell.angle_gamma   90.00
#
_symmetry.space_group_name_H-M   'P 1'
#
loop_
_entity.id
_entity.type
_entity.pdbx_description
1 polymer ?
#
loop_
_entity_poly.entity_id
_entity_poly.type
_entity_poly.pdbx_seq_one_letter_code
_entity_poly.pdbx_strand_id
1 'polypeptide(L)'
;MPAASPRPRHPPRWPLRLAASPYFAPVVGTASMLLVAHALSHLRARDLAAGDALHATPLHVPVVAREDPRAAVALDAAELSAALERWPSLTPVVPASGNVAAPGGGRLFWRRIGGDADAPIVELERKRGLETHVVRYRARDGAIELLASRRLGMPEVWWGVAAGVVAAFLFWFAMRRILVSRQRLRA
;
A
#
# COMPACT_ATOMS: atom_id res chain seq x y z
N MET A 1 -59.19 34.10 9.41
CA MET A 1 -57.71 34.21 9.44
C MET A 1 -57.19 33.62 8.13
N PRO A 2 -56.41 34.35 7.31
CA PRO A 2 -55.88 33.76 6.08
C PRO A 2 -54.80 32.73 6.43
N ALA A 3 -54.89 31.55 5.81
CA ALA A 3 -53.92 30.47 5.99
C ALA A 3 -52.54 30.92 5.46
N ALA A 4 -51.51 30.79 6.29
CA ALA A 4 -50.14 31.11 5.90
C ALA A 4 -49.70 30.20 4.74
N SER A 5 -49.41 30.78 3.59
CA SER A 5 -48.91 30.05 2.43
C SER A 5 -47.60 29.33 2.78
N PRO A 6 -47.47 28.02 2.49
CA PRO A 6 -46.26 27.27 2.83
C PRO A 6 -45.07 27.85 2.06
N ARG A 7 -44.08 28.41 2.79
CA ARG A 7 -42.85 28.91 2.19
C ARG A 7 -42.12 27.75 1.49
N PRO A 8 -41.72 27.89 0.21
CA PRO A 8 -41.00 26.85 -0.49
C PRO A 8 -39.64 26.61 0.17
N ARG A 9 -39.40 25.39 0.66
CA ARG A 9 -38.09 24.99 1.18
C ARG A 9 -37.13 24.81 0.01
N HIS A 10 -36.16 25.70 -0.12
CA HIS A 10 -35.11 25.55 -1.13
C HIS A 10 -34.27 24.31 -0.83
N PRO A 11 -34.02 23.43 -1.82
CA PRO A 11 -33.16 22.29 -1.62
C PRO A 11 -31.73 22.76 -1.34
N PRO A 12 -31.00 22.04 -0.47
CA PRO A 12 -29.64 22.39 -0.12
C PRO A 12 -28.74 22.44 -1.37
N ARG A 13 -28.06 23.57 -1.60
CA ARG A 13 -27.10 23.77 -2.70
C ARG A 13 -25.65 23.41 -2.31
N TRP A 14 -25.41 22.96 -1.08
CA TRP A 14 -24.07 22.60 -0.60
C TRP A 14 -23.35 21.53 -1.43
N PRO A 15 -24.00 20.49 -2.01
CA PRO A 15 -23.29 19.46 -2.77
C PRO A 15 -22.66 20.03 -4.05
N LEU A 16 -23.29 21.04 -4.64
CA LEU A 16 -22.79 21.74 -5.83
C LEU A 16 -21.64 22.68 -5.53
N ARG A 17 -21.68 23.34 -4.38
CA ARG A 17 -20.57 24.16 -3.91
C ARG A 17 -19.35 23.29 -3.59
N LEU A 18 -19.58 22.09 -3.06
CA LEU A 18 -18.54 21.09 -2.90
C LEU A 18 -18.02 20.62 -4.27
N ALA A 19 -18.88 20.23 -5.21
CA ALA A 19 -18.47 19.79 -6.55
C ALA A 19 -17.68 20.86 -7.33
N ALA A 20 -18.04 22.13 -7.17
CA ALA A 20 -17.41 23.27 -7.82
C ALA A 20 -16.18 23.79 -7.07
N SER A 21 -15.88 23.24 -5.90
CA SER A 21 -14.69 23.62 -5.13
C SER A 21 -13.43 23.20 -5.90
N PRO A 22 -12.40 24.07 -5.99
CA PRO A 22 -11.13 23.71 -6.61
C PRO A 22 -10.44 22.55 -5.86
N TYR A 23 -10.80 22.29 -4.61
CA TYR A 23 -10.27 21.22 -3.78
C TYR A 23 -10.98 19.88 -3.97
N PHE A 24 -12.15 19.86 -4.62
CA PHE A 24 -12.95 18.64 -4.75
C PHE A 24 -12.26 17.59 -5.62
N ALA A 25 -11.84 17.97 -6.83
CA ALA A 25 -11.17 17.05 -7.74
C ALA A 25 -9.84 16.51 -7.16
N PRO A 26 -8.97 17.32 -6.54
CA PRO A 26 -7.79 16.82 -5.82
C PRO A 26 -8.14 15.82 -4.71
N VAL A 27 -9.10 16.15 -3.83
CA VAL A 27 -9.45 15.28 -2.68
C VAL A 27 -10.05 13.95 -3.12
N VAL A 28 -10.99 13.98 -4.07
CA VAL A 28 -11.59 12.76 -4.64
C VAL A 28 -10.55 11.96 -5.40
N GLY A 29 -9.67 12.63 -6.14
CA GLY A 29 -8.54 12.02 -6.82
C GLY A 29 -7.62 11.27 -5.86
N THR A 30 -7.19 11.92 -4.77
CA THR A 30 -6.35 11.30 -3.74
C THR A 30 -7.05 10.14 -3.04
N ALA A 31 -8.31 10.30 -2.64
CA ALA A 31 -9.06 9.23 -1.98
C ALA A 31 -9.22 8.00 -2.89
N SER A 32 -9.56 8.23 -4.16
CA SER A 32 -9.69 7.17 -5.16
C SER A 32 -8.34 6.50 -5.45
N MET A 33 -7.27 7.28 -5.56
CA MET A 33 -5.92 6.76 -5.74
C MET A 33 -5.51 5.85 -4.58
N LEU A 34 -5.76 6.25 -3.33
CA LEU A 34 -5.46 5.43 -2.16
C LEU A 34 -6.25 4.12 -2.15
N LEU A 35 -7.54 4.16 -2.48
CA LEU A 35 -8.39 2.97 -2.57
C LEU A 35 -7.91 2.02 -3.67
N VAL A 36 -7.58 2.55 -4.86
CA VAL A 36 -7.09 1.74 -5.98
C VAL A 36 -5.71 1.15 -5.68
N ALA A 37 -4.79 1.94 -5.13
CA ALA A 37 -3.48 1.45 -4.72
C ALA A 37 -3.62 0.34 -3.67
N HIS A 38 -4.53 0.49 -2.72
CA HIS A 38 -4.85 -0.54 -1.74
C HIS A 38 -5.42 -1.81 -2.40
N ALA A 39 -6.46 -1.67 -3.24
CA ALA A 39 -7.08 -2.80 -3.92
C ALA A 39 -6.09 -3.54 -4.84
N LEU A 40 -5.30 -2.82 -5.63
CA LEU A 40 -4.29 -3.40 -6.51
C LEU A 40 -3.17 -4.10 -5.72
N SER A 41 -2.78 -3.57 -4.56
CA SER A 41 -1.82 -4.23 -3.66
C SER A 41 -2.33 -5.60 -3.19
N HIS A 42 -3.63 -5.72 -2.94
CA HIS A 42 -4.25 -6.99 -2.59
C HIS A 42 -4.44 -7.92 -3.79
N LEU A 43 -4.87 -7.40 -4.94
CA LEU A 43 -5.04 -8.20 -6.17
C LEU A 43 -3.72 -8.72 -6.76
N ARG A 44 -2.62 -8.00 -6.53
CA ARG A 44 -1.27 -8.39 -6.97
C ARG A 44 -0.46 -9.08 -5.87
N ALA A 45 -1.10 -9.38 -4.75
CA ALA A 45 -0.49 -10.26 -3.77
C ALA A 45 -0.33 -11.64 -4.40
N ARG A 46 0.91 -12.13 -4.38
CA ARG A 46 1.23 -13.50 -4.75
C ARG A 46 1.32 -14.32 -3.48
N ASP A 47 0.63 -15.44 -3.46
CA ASP A 47 0.66 -16.39 -2.37
C ASP A 47 1.79 -17.39 -2.63
N LEU A 48 2.95 -17.10 -2.05
CA LEU A 48 4.15 -17.89 -2.24
C LEU A 48 4.04 -19.23 -1.49
N ALA A 49 3.24 -19.28 -0.42
CA ALA A 49 2.94 -20.51 0.28
C ALA A 49 2.03 -21.44 -0.57
N ALA A 50 1.18 -20.87 -1.43
CA ALA A 50 0.40 -21.61 -2.43
C ALA A 50 1.19 -22.00 -3.70
N GLY A 51 2.48 -21.62 -3.78
CA GLY A 51 3.37 -21.96 -4.90
C GLY A 51 3.48 -20.88 -5.99
N ASP A 52 2.95 -19.67 -5.77
CA ASP A 52 3.18 -18.57 -6.71
C ASP A 52 4.67 -18.20 -6.78
N ALA A 53 5.12 -17.73 -7.95
CA ALA A 53 6.48 -17.24 -8.13
C ALA A 53 6.66 -15.85 -7.47
N LEU A 54 7.83 -15.59 -6.88
CA LEU A 54 8.19 -14.26 -6.36
C LEU A 54 8.16 -13.20 -7.48
N HIS A 55 7.79 -11.96 -7.16
CA HIS A 55 7.99 -10.83 -8.09
C HIS A 55 9.47 -10.71 -8.44
N ALA A 56 9.81 -10.42 -9.70
CA ALA A 56 11.18 -10.39 -10.23
C ALA A 56 12.02 -9.24 -9.65
N THR A 57 12.38 -9.33 -8.37
CA THR A 57 13.20 -8.36 -7.63
C THR A 57 13.94 -9.14 -6.55
N PRO A 58 15.27 -9.01 -6.44
CA PRO A 58 16.04 -9.77 -5.45
C PRO A 58 15.54 -9.47 -4.04
N LEU A 59 15.36 -10.54 -3.26
CA LEU A 59 14.90 -10.50 -1.88
C LEU A 59 16.12 -10.29 -0.98
N HIS A 60 16.16 -9.14 -0.29
CA HIS A 60 17.25 -8.85 0.63
C HIS A 60 16.78 -8.99 2.07
N VAL A 61 17.31 -9.95 2.80
CA VAL A 61 16.98 -10.23 4.19
C VAL A 61 17.92 -9.43 5.09
N PRO A 62 17.41 -8.67 6.08
CA PRO A 62 18.25 -8.04 7.08
C PRO A 62 18.78 -9.11 8.04
N VAL A 63 20.09 -9.15 8.21
CA VAL A 63 20.79 -10.05 9.13
C VAL A 63 21.61 -9.21 10.10
N VAL A 64 21.69 -9.64 11.35
CA VAL A 64 22.39 -8.91 12.41
C VAL A 64 23.44 -9.81 13.04
N ALA A 65 24.64 -9.26 13.25
CA ALA A 65 25.67 -9.96 14.01
C ALA A 65 25.32 -9.97 15.50
N ARG A 66 25.53 -11.09 16.18
CA ARG A 66 25.29 -11.23 17.63
C ARG A 66 26.08 -10.21 18.46
N GLU A 67 27.23 -9.81 17.93
CA GLU A 67 28.20 -8.92 18.55
C GLU A 67 27.80 -7.44 18.42
N ASP A 68 27.03 -7.09 17.39
CA ASP A 68 26.46 -5.75 17.20
C ASP A 68 24.98 -5.83 16.74
N PRO A 69 24.03 -5.89 17.70
CA PRO A 69 22.60 -5.95 17.43
C PRO A 69 22.03 -4.74 16.67
N ARG A 70 22.83 -3.67 16.50
CA ARG A 70 22.41 -2.40 15.88
C ARG A 70 22.84 -2.29 14.42
N ALA A 71 23.84 -3.05 13.99
CA ALA A 71 24.32 -3.08 12.62
C ALA A 71 23.66 -4.21 11.83
N ALA A 72 22.44 -3.95 11.34
CA ALA A 72 21.80 -4.84 10.36
C ALA A 72 22.49 -4.69 8.99
N VAL A 73 22.76 -5.81 8.33
CA VAL A 73 23.28 -5.90 6.96
C VAL A 73 22.22 -6.54 6.07
N ALA A 74 22.00 -5.98 4.89
CA ALA A 74 21.10 -6.56 3.90
C ALA A 74 21.85 -7.60 3.06
N LEU A 75 21.46 -8.87 3.18
CA LEU A 75 22.01 -9.99 2.40
C LEU A 75 20.97 -10.49 1.40
N ASP A 76 21.40 -11.00 0.25
CA ASP A 76 20.48 -11.68 -0.66
C ASP A 76 19.99 -12.99 -0.01
N ALA A 77 18.69 -13.28 -0.14
CA ALA A 77 18.09 -14.53 0.31
C ALA A 77 18.79 -15.76 -0.30
N ALA A 78 19.25 -15.67 -1.54
CA ALA A 78 19.99 -16.76 -2.20
C ALA A 78 21.37 -17.01 -1.56
N GLU A 79 21.94 -15.99 -0.92
CA GLU A 79 23.27 -16.03 -0.30
C GLU A 79 23.19 -16.30 1.22
N LEU A 80 21.97 -16.32 1.79
CA LEU A 80 21.75 -16.39 3.23
C LEU A 80 22.38 -17.65 3.86
N SER A 81 22.16 -18.83 3.28
CA SER A 81 22.71 -20.09 3.82
C SER A 81 24.24 -20.05 3.86
N ALA A 82 24.86 -19.66 2.76
CA ALA A 82 26.33 -19.56 2.66
C ALA A 82 26.90 -18.48 3.59
N ALA A 83 26.17 -17.38 3.80
CA ALA A 83 26.57 -16.31 4.71
C ALA A 83 26.49 -16.73 6.19
N LEU A 84 25.45 -17.49 6.57
CA LEU A 84 25.30 -18.04 7.92
C LEU A 84 26.37 -19.10 8.22
N GLU A 85 26.72 -19.94 7.24
CA GLU A 85 27.81 -20.92 7.38
C GLU A 85 29.18 -20.24 7.53
N ARG A 86 29.43 -19.16 6.77
CA ARG A 86 30.70 -18.42 6.80
C ARG A 86 30.87 -17.58 8.06
N TRP A 87 29.78 -17.13 8.67
CA TRP A 87 29.79 -16.28 9.85
C TRP A 87 28.87 -16.85 10.94
N PRO A 88 29.34 -17.83 11.74
CA PRO A 88 28.55 -18.50 12.77
C PRO A 88 28.05 -17.58 13.89
N SER A 89 28.61 -16.37 14.02
CA SER A 89 28.14 -15.34 14.96
C SER A 89 26.93 -14.55 14.44
N LEU A 90 26.50 -14.77 13.20
CA LEU A 90 25.21 -14.28 12.70
C LEU A 90 24.09 -15.12 13.29
N THR A 91 23.34 -14.52 14.21
CA THR A 91 22.07 -15.07 14.63
C THR A 91 20.99 -14.65 13.64
N PRO A 92 20.15 -15.57 13.09
CA PRO A 92 18.94 -15.21 12.36
C PRO A 92 17.85 -14.67 13.31
N VAL A 93 18.26 -13.89 14.32
CA VAL A 93 17.34 -13.12 15.14
C VAL A 93 16.86 -12.00 14.25
N VAL A 94 15.61 -12.13 13.81
CA VAL A 94 14.90 -11.06 13.14
C VAL A 94 15.05 -9.80 13.99
N PRO A 95 15.74 -8.76 13.50
CA PRO A 95 15.95 -7.56 14.28
C PRO A 95 14.62 -6.95 14.72
N ALA A 96 14.64 -6.22 15.84
CA ALA A 96 13.58 -5.25 16.13
C ALA A 96 13.34 -4.37 14.90
N SER A 97 12.11 -3.87 14.73
CA SER A 97 11.74 -3.09 13.54
C SER A 97 12.79 -2.03 13.22
N GLY A 98 13.25 -2.01 11.97
CA GLY A 98 14.42 -1.21 11.60
C GLY A 98 14.47 -0.92 10.12
N ASN A 99 15.53 -0.22 9.71
CA ASN A 99 15.80 0.07 8.32
C ASN A 99 17.30 0.08 8.02
N VAL A 100 17.66 -0.30 6.80
CA VAL A 100 19.04 -0.29 6.30
C VAL A 100 19.05 0.12 4.83
N ALA A 101 20.18 0.61 4.35
CA ALA A 101 20.39 0.80 2.92
C ALA A 101 20.28 -0.54 2.18
N ALA A 102 19.50 -0.56 1.10
CA ALA A 102 19.38 -1.72 0.23
C ALA A 102 20.48 -1.70 -0.83
N PRO A 103 21.03 -2.86 -1.23
CA PRO A 103 21.82 -2.97 -2.45
C PRO A 103 21.04 -2.39 -3.66
N GLY A 104 21.73 -1.68 -4.54
CA GLY A 104 21.13 -1.11 -5.76
C GLY A 104 20.32 0.18 -5.58
N GLY A 105 20.52 0.93 -4.48
CA GLY A 105 20.04 2.32 -4.35
C GLY A 105 18.61 2.46 -3.83
N GLY A 106 18.29 1.82 -2.71
CA GLY A 106 17.00 1.97 -2.02
C GLY A 106 17.12 1.85 -0.50
N ARG A 107 15.99 1.75 0.18
CA ARG A 107 15.93 1.45 1.62
C ARG A 107 15.12 0.18 1.85
N LEU A 108 15.62 -0.68 2.73
CA LEU A 108 14.89 -1.81 3.27
C LEU A 108 14.39 -1.42 4.65
N PHE A 109 13.12 -1.69 4.89
CA PHE A 109 12.46 -1.58 6.18
C PHE A 109 11.98 -2.97 6.56
N TRP A 110 12.04 -3.31 7.83
CA TRP A 110 11.46 -4.56 8.30
C TRP A 110 10.74 -4.34 9.61
N ARG A 111 9.76 -5.20 9.87
CA ARG A 111 9.07 -5.27 11.15
C ARG A 111 8.59 -6.69 11.39
N ARG A 112 8.61 -7.10 12.66
CA ARG A 112 7.91 -8.31 13.09
C ARG A 112 6.42 -8.01 13.15
N ILE A 113 5.61 -8.81 12.47
CA ILE A 113 4.14 -8.65 12.43
C ILE A 113 3.39 -9.74 13.21
N GLY A 114 4.08 -10.80 13.64
CA GLY A 114 3.49 -11.89 14.42
C GLY A 114 4.41 -13.10 14.51
N GLY A 115 3.82 -14.25 14.84
CA GLY A 115 4.50 -15.54 14.97
C GLY A 115 5.13 -15.79 16.34
N ASP A 116 5.35 -17.06 16.66
CA ASP A 116 5.98 -17.53 17.89
C ASP A 116 7.43 -17.06 18.00
N ALA A 117 8.03 -17.20 19.19
CA ALA A 117 9.44 -16.85 19.41
C ALA A 117 10.38 -17.55 18.43
N ASP A 118 10.07 -18.80 18.09
CA ASP A 118 10.92 -19.68 17.25
C ASP A 118 10.61 -19.58 15.75
N ALA A 119 9.50 -18.93 15.39
CA ALA A 119 9.05 -18.80 14.00
C ALA A 119 8.40 -17.43 13.71
N PRO A 120 9.12 -16.30 13.93
CA PRO A 120 8.55 -14.98 13.74
C PRO A 120 8.20 -14.73 12.27
N ILE A 121 7.07 -14.07 12.06
CA ILE A 121 6.65 -13.56 10.76
C ILE A 121 7.17 -12.13 10.61
N VAL A 122 7.97 -11.93 9.56
CA VAL A 122 8.59 -10.65 9.24
C VAL A 122 7.96 -10.09 7.99
N GLU A 123 7.61 -8.81 8.03
CA GLU A 123 7.27 -8.03 6.85
C GLU A 123 8.48 -7.18 6.48
N LEU A 124 8.99 -7.42 5.28
CA LEU A 124 10.08 -6.69 4.66
C LEU A 124 9.51 -5.77 3.60
N GLU A 125 9.85 -4.49 3.64
CA GLU A 125 9.46 -3.49 2.67
C GLU A 125 10.71 -2.86 2.05
N ARG A 126 10.90 -3.05 0.74
CA ARG A 126 11.94 -2.38 -0.03
C ARG A 126 11.33 -1.19 -0.76
N LYS A 127 11.84 0.01 -0.50
CA LYS A 127 11.50 1.24 -1.25
C LYS A 127 12.66 1.64 -2.16
N ARG A 128 12.38 1.80 -3.46
CA ARG A 128 13.32 2.30 -4.46
C ARG A 128 12.60 3.27 -5.39
N GLY A 129 12.89 4.56 -5.28
CA GLY A 129 12.12 5.60 -5.98
C GLY A 129 10.64 5.53 -5.60
N LEU A 130 9.78 5.30 -6.60
CA LEU A 130 8.33 5.14 -6.41
C LEU A 130 7.88 3.68 -6.31
N GLU A 131 8.81 2.73 -6.39
CA GLU A 131 8.50 1.32 -6.25
C GLU A 131 8.63 0.88 -4.79
N THR A 132 7.62 0.15 -4.34
CA THR A 132 7.57 -0.47 -3.02
C THR A 132 7.32 -1.96 -3.21
N HIS A 133 8.24 -2.80 -2.75
CA HIS A 133 8.10 -4.24 -2.75
C HIS A 133 7.99 -4.72 -1.31
N VAL A 134 6.87 -5.36 -0.96
CA VAL A 134 6.61 -5.91 0.37
C VAL A 134 6.65 -7.43 0.28
N VAL A 135 7.47 -8.07 1.10
CA VAL A 135 7.57 -9.53 1.21
C VAL A 135 7.34 -9.93 2.65
N ARG A 136 6.51 -10.95 2.86
CA ARG A 136 6.34 -11.59 4.16
C ARG A 136 7.01 -12.93 4.14
N TYR A 137 7.85 -13.17 5.13
CA TYR A 137 8.50 -14.45 5.31
C TYR A 137 8.42 -14.88 6.78
N ARG A 138 8.41 -16.18 6.99
CA ARG A 138 8.61 -16.79 8.31
C ARG A 138 10.09 -17.14 8.42
N ALA A 139 10.76 -16.56 9.42
CA ALA A 139 12.13 -16.94 9.74
C ALA A 139 12.10 -18.17 10.64
N ARG A 140 12.91 -19.16 10.33
CA ARG A 140 13.20 -20.32 11.19
C ARG A 140 14.71 -20.42 11.35
N ASP A 141 15.16 -21.26 12.27
CA ASP A 141 16.60 -21.49 12.43
C ASP A 141 17.22 -21.99 11.11
N GLY A 142 18.14 -21.20 10.56
CA GLY A 142 18.83 -21.47 9.29
C GLY A 142 17.99 -21.38 8.00
N ALA A 143 16.70 -21.03 8.05
CA ALA A 143 15.83 -21.06 6.87
C ALA A 143 14.80 -19.92 6.83
N ILE A 144 14.42 -19.51 5.63
CA ILE A 144 13.30 -18.58 5.39
C ILE A 144 12.22 -19.27 4.56
N GLU A 145 10.97 -19.14 5.01
CA GLU A 145 9.80 -19.60 4.26
C GLU A 145 9.05 -18.36 3.75
N LEU A 146 8.95 -18.21 2.43
CA LEU A 146 8.25 -17.08 1.84
C LEU A 146 6.74 -17.32 1.89
N LEU A 147 5.99 -16.36 2.43
CA LEU A 147 4.56 -16.48 2.61
C LEU A 147 3.80 -15.70 1.54
N ALA A 148 4.16 -14.43 1.36
CA ALA A 148 3.47 -13.56 0.41
C ALA A 148 4.41 -12.50 -0.14
N SER A 149 4.15 -12.05 -1.37
CA SER A 149 4.81 -10.87 -1.93
C SER A 149 3.81 -9.94 -2.61
N ARG A 150 4.06 -8.63 -2.49
CA ARG A 150 3.25 -7.57 -3.07
C ARG A 150 4.17 -6.52 -3.66
N ARG A 151 3.92 -6.12 -4.89
CA ARG A 151 4.65 -5.02 -5.54
C ARG A 151 3.67 -3.89 -5.85
N LEU A 152 4.06 -2.68 -5.46
CA LEU A 152 3.45 -1.43 -5.85
C LEU A 152 4.47 -0.64 -6.66
N GLY A 153 4.12 -0.24 -7.87
CA GLY A 153 4.96 0.57 -8.72
C GLY A 153 4.25 1.82 -9.23
N MET A 154 4.95 2.50 -10.14
CA MET A 154 4.46 3.68 -10.85
C MET A 154 3.18 3.41 -11.69
N PRO A 155 3.01 2.25 -12.36
CA PRO A 155 1.78 1.97 -13.10
C PRO A 155 0.53 2.03 -12.23
N GLU A 156 0.60 1.54 -11.00
CA GLU A 156 -0.51 1.51 -10.04
C GLU A 156 -0.92 2.92 -9.60
N VAL A 157 0.06 3.84 -9.48
CA VAL A 157 -0.20 5.26 -9.22
C VAL A 157 -1.02 5.86 -10.37
N TRP A 158 -0.66 5.58 -11.63
CA TRP A 158 -1.42 6.06 -12.79
C TRP A 158 -2.83 5.48 -12.89
N TRP A 159 -3.01 4.19 -12.55
CA TRP A 159 -4.35 3.59 -12.45
C TRP A 159 -5.19 4.27 -11.38
N GLY A 160 -4.59 4.60 -10.23
CA GLY A 160 -5.27 5.34 -9.16
C GLY A 160 -5.69 6.75 -9.59
N VAL A 161 -4.81 7.47 -10.30
CA VAL A 161 -5.12 8.79 -10.88
C VAL A 161 -6.25 8.68 -11.91
N ALA A 162 -6.17 7.73 -12.84
CA ALA A 162 -7.19 7.53 -13.87
C ALA A 162 -8.56 7.22 -13.24
N ALA A 163 -8.61 6.33 -12.24
CA ALA A 163 -9.83 6.02 -11.50
C ALA A 163 -10.39 7.25 -10.78
N GLY A 164 -9.53 8.08 -10.17
CA GLY A 164 -9.94 9.33 -9.54
C GLY A 164 -10.55 10.34 -10.51
N VAL A 165 -9.98 10.48 -11.71
CA VAL A 165 -10.53 11.33 -12.78
C VAL A 165 -11.90 10.82 -13.23
N VAL A 166 -12.05 9.51 -13.43
CA VAL A 166 -13.33 8.89 -13.81
C VAL A 166 -14.38 9.10 -12.71
N ALA A 167 -14.03 8.89 -11.44
CA ALA A 167 -14.94 9.08 -10.32
C ALA A 167 -15.41 10.55 -10.19
N ALA A 168 -14.48 11.51 -10.33
CA ALA A 168 -14.80 12.93 -10.31
C ALA A 168 -15.73 13.31 -11.48
N PHE A 169 -15.48 12.79 -12.68
CA PHE A 169 -16.32 13.01 -13.84
C PHE A 169 -17.73 12.43 -13.67
N LEU A 170 -17.86 11.19 -13.17
CA LEU A 170 -19.14 10.55 -12.89
C LEU A 170 -19.94 11.33 -11.84
N PHE A 171 -19.28 11.80 -10.78
CA PHE A 171 -19.93 12.63 -9.76
C PHE A 171 -20.46 13.95 -10.34
N TRP A 172 -19.63 14.65 -11.13
CA TRP A 172 -20.05 15.88 -11.81
C TRP A 172 -21.25 15.62 -12.74
N PHE A 173 -21.20 14.54 -13.53
CA PHE A 173 -22.27 14.17 -14.45
C PHE A 173 -23.58 13.86 -13.69
N ALA A 174 -23.51 13.08 -12.61
CA ALA A 174 -24.65 12.74 -11.77
C ALA A 174 -25.29 13.99 -11.14
N MET A 175 -24.48 14.90 -10.60
CA MET A 175 -24.98 16.18 -10.06
C MET A 175 -25.65 17.03 -11.13
N ARG A 176 -25.05 17.11 -12.33
CA ARG A 176 -25.64 17.85 -13.46
C ARG A 176 -27.00 17.26 -13.86
N ARG A 177 -27.13 15.93 -13.92
CA ARG A 177 -28.41 15.27 -14.24
C ARG A 177 -29.48 15.54 -13.18
N ILE A 178 -29.15 15.46 -11.90
CA ILE A 178 -30.09 15.72 -10.80
C ILE A 178 -30.61 17.17 -10.85
N LEU A 179 -29.75 18.13 -11.16
CA LEU A 179 -30.13 19.53 -11.33
C LEU A 179 -31.11 19.75 -12.48
N VAL A 180 -30.82 19.20 -13.65
CA VAL A 180 -31.66 19.34 -14.85
C VAL A 180 -33.04 18.69 -14.61
N SER A 181 -33.07 17.50 -14.00
CA SER A 181 -34.33 16.83 -13.64
C SER A 181 -35.16 17.66 -12.66
N ARG A 182 -34.52 18.31 -11.68
CA ARG A 182 -35.21 19.21 -10.73
C ARG A 182 -35.70 20.51 -11.35
N GLN A 183 -35.07 21.00 -12.43
CA GLN A 183 -35.57 22.14 -13.18
C GLN A 183 -36.81 21.78 -13.99
N ARG A 184 -36.83 20.60 -14.63
CA ARG A 184 -38.00 20.09 -15.37
C ARG A 184 -39.23 19.83 -14.50
N LEU A 185 -39.04 19.46 -13.22
CA LEU A 185 -40.14 19.28 -12.26
C LEU A 185 -40.73 20.60 -11.72
N ARG A 186 -40.14 21.75 -12.06
CA ARG A 186 -40.57 23.08 -11.60
C ARG A 186 -41.11 23.98 -12.71
N ALA A 187 -40.92 23.58 -13.97
CA ALA A 187 -41.49 24.22 -15.14
C ALA A 187 -42.80 23.51 -15.50
#